data_AF-A0A161TPE1-F1
#
_entry.id   AF-A0A161TPE1-F1
#
_cell.length_a   1.000
_cell.length_b   1.000
_cell.length_c   1.000
_cell.angle_alpha   90.00
_cell.angle_beta   90.00
_cell.angle_gamma   90.00
#
_symmetry.space_group_name_H-M   'P 1'
#
loop_
_entity.id
_entity.type
_entity.pdbx_description
1 polymer ?
#
loop_
_entity_poly.entity_id
_entity_poly.type
_entity_poly.pdbx_seq_one_letter_code
_entity_poly.pdbx_strand_id
1 'polypeptide(L)'
;MQPLKQESSDGAENKQEKLNPISFIGKVKESNGYVFTIYHKKTVMNVKLDSKTELLDGDKTLDIAPDEAVQPGATVQVVGLLNKRLNVIKAVRLYIFHKEFDISYLGIN
;
A
#
# COMPACT_ATOMS: atom_id res chain seq x y z
N MET A 1 -42.54 -29.46 -31.28
CA MET A 1 -41.38 -29.00 -30.48
C MET A 1 -41.34 -27.48 -30.55
N GLN A 2 -41.37 -26.79 -29.41
CA GLN A 2 -41.24 -25.33 -29.34
C GLN A 2 -39.75 -24.97 -29.12
N PRO A 3 -39.22 -23.89 -29.72
CA PRO A 3 -37.85 -23.46 -29.45
C PRO A 3 -37.79 -22.77 -28.08
N LEU A 4 -36.82 -23.19 -27.27
CA LEU A 4 -36.48 -22.55 -25.99
C LEU A 4 -35.95 -21.14 -26.25
N LYS A 5 -36.57 -20.14 -25.61
CA LYS A 5 -36.03 -18.79 -25.51
C LYS A 5 -34.65 -18.86 -24.85
N GLN A 6 -33.63 -18.46 -25.58
CA GLN A 6 -32.32 -18.12 -25.02
C GLN A 6 -32.47 -16.81 -24.24
N GLU A 7 -32.50 -16.91 -22.91
CA GLU A 7 -32.34 -15.74 -22.06
C GLU A 7 -30.88 -15.26 -22.19
N SER A 8 -30.75 -14.03 -22.68
CA SER A 8 -29.51 -13.28 -22.72
C SER A 8 -29.52 -12.33 -21.53
N SER A 9 -28.79 -12.64 -20.46
CA SER A 9 -28.32 -11.67 -19.45
C SER A 9 -27.37 -12.44 -18.51
N ASP A 10 -26.25 -11.93 -18.01
CA ASP A 10 -25.80 -10.56 -17.89
C ASP A 10 -24.32 -10.50 -18.23
N GLY A 11 -23.95 -9.53 -19.06
CA GLY A 11 -22.57 -9.08 -19.12
C GLY A 11 -22.22 -8.55 -17.74
N ALA A 12 -21.44 -9.32 -16.98
CA ALA A 12 -20.80 -8.83 -15.77
C ALA A 12 -19.90 -7.67 -16.19
N GLU A 13 -20.41 -6.45 -16.07
CA GLU A 13 -19.59 -5.25 -16.13
C GLU A 13 -18.53 -5.40 -15.05
N ASN A 14 -17.31 -5.74 -15.48
CA ASN A 14 -16.12 -5.64 -14.65
C ASN A 14 -15.97 -4.15 -14.29
N LYS A 15 -16.61 -3.73 -13.18
CA LYS A 15 -16.43 -2.41 -12.60
C LYS A 15 -14.96 -2.30 -12.23
N GLN A 16 -14.20 -1.67 -13.12
CA GLN A 16 -12.78 -1.47 -12.95
C GLN A 16 -12.56 -0.72 -11.64
N GLU A 17 -11.88 -1.38 -10.71
CA GLU A 17 -11.76 -0.91 -9.35
C GLU A 17 -11.03 0.44 -9.32
N LYS A 18 -11.68 1.48 -8.77
CA LYS A 18 -11.12 2.84 -8.77
C LYS A 18 -10.00 2.96 -7.75
N LEU A 19 -8.77 2.91 -8.24
CA LEU A 19 -7.56 3.16 -7.47
C LEU A 19 -7.25 4.67 -7.44
N ASN A 20 -6.86 5.19 -6.28
CA ASN A 20 -6.56 6.62 -6.11
C ASN A 20 -5.08 6.79 -5.73
N PRO A 21 -4.31 7.67 -6.38
CA PRO A 21 -2.95 7.97 -5.94
C PRO A 21 -2.91 8.44 -4.49
N ILE A 22 -1.93 7.98 -3.72
CA ILE A 22 -1.75 8.36 -2.32
C ILE A 22 -0.26 8.42 -1.96
N SER A 23 0.07 9.34 -1.04
CA SER A 23 1.28 9.27 -0.23
C SER A 23 0.88 9.20 1.24
N PHE A 24 1.39 8.22 1.97
CA PHE A 24 1.05 7.99 3.37
C PHE A 24 2.30 7.65 4.17
N ILE A 25 2.53 8.37 5.27
CA ILE A 25 3.62 8.12 6.21
C ILE A 25 3.03 7.43 7.44
N GLY A 26 3.69 6.38 7.92
CA GLY A 26 3.27 5.65 9.11
C GLY A 26 4.39 4.82 9.72
N LYS A 27 4.16 4.32 10.93
CA LYS A 27 5.00 3.31 11.56
C LYS A 27 4.49 1.92 11.22
N VAL A 28 5.39 0.99 10.90
CA VAL A 28 5.07 -0.42 10.68
C VAL A 28 4.59 -1.03 11.99
N LYS A 29 3.39 -1.62 11.98
CA LYS A 29 2.83 -2.34 13.13
C LYS A 29 3.16 -3.82 13.06
N GLU A 30 2.84 -4.44 11.93
CA GLU A 30 3.02 -5.87 11.66
C GLU A 30 3.47 -6.03 10.21
N SER A 31 4.36 -6.99 9.95
CA SER A 31 4.90 -7.29 8.62
C SER A 31 4.80 -8.78 8.34
N ASN A 32 4.35 -9.13 7.13
CA ASN A 32 4.31 -10.49 6.60
C ASN A 32 4.90 -10.50 5.18
N GLY A 33 6.16 -10.07 5.09
CA GLY A 33 6.90 -9.93 3.82
C GLY A 33 6.29 -8.88 2.91
N TYR A 34 5.55 -9.33 1.89
CA TYR A 34 4.97 -8.45 0.87
C TYR A 34 3.70 -7.71 1.31
N VAL A 35 3.17 -8.02 2.48
CA VAL A 35 2.01 -7.31 3.05
C VAL A 35 2.33 -6.90 4.47
N PHE A 36 2.12 -5.63 4.79
CA PHE A 36 2.34 -5.10 6.12
C PHE A 36 1.30 -4.03 6.46
N THR A 37 1.19 -3.71 7.74
CA THR A 37 0.29 -2.67 8.23
C THR A 37 1.10 -1.50 8.74
N ILE A 38 0.66 -0.29 8.40
CA ILE A 38 1.22 0.95 8.95
C ILE A 38 0.14 1.75 9.65
N TYR A 39 0.52 2.44 10.72
CA TYR A 39 -0.36 3.32 11.46
C TYR A 39 0.23 4.72 11.57
N HIS A 40 -0.65 5.70 11.52
CA HIS A 40 -0.33 7.08 11.84
C HIS A 40 -1.55 7.72 12.51
N LYS A 41 -1.36 8.22 13.74
CA LYS A 41 -2.44 8.72 14.60
C LYS A 41 -3.50 7.62 14.79
N LYS A 42 -4.74 7.87 14.35
CA LYS A 42 -5.88 6.94 14.47
C LYS A 42 -6.14 6.14 13.19
N THR A 43 -5.31 6.31 12.16
CA THR A 43 -5.49 5.66 10.86
C THR A 43 -4.54 4.48 10.73
N VAL A 44 -5.08 3.34 10.31
CA VAL A 44 -4.34 2.12 9.98
C VAL A 44 -4.56 1.80 8.52
N MET A 45 -3.47 1.51 7.81
CA MET A 45 -3.47 1.18 6.39
C MET A 45 -2.79 -0.16 6.16
N ASN A 46 -3.37 -0.99 5.30
CA ASN A 46 -2.68 -2.15 4.75
C ASN A 46 -1.84 -1.70 3.56
N VAL A 47 -0.63 -2.23 3.43
CA VAL A 47 0.28 -1.95 2.32
C VAL A 47 0.66 -3.27 1.68
N LYS A 48 0.55 -3.32 0.36
CA LYS A 48 0.95 -4.47 -0.45
C LYS A 48 2.09 -4.05 -1.37
N LEU A 49 3.19 -4.77 -1.27
CA LEU A 49 4.35 -4.69 -2.15
C LEU A 49 4.18 -5.69 -3.30
N ASP A 50 4.80 -5.38 -4.43
CA ASP A 50 4.99 -6.31 -5.53
C ASP A 50 6.45 -6.24 -6.03
N SER A 51 6.82 -7.10 -6.97
CA SER A 51 8.18 -7.17 -7.52
C SER A 51 8.63 -5.91 -8.25
N LYS A 52 7.73 -4.94 -8.47
CA LYS A 52 8.02 -3.65 -9.10
C LYS A 52 8.07 -2.50 -8.10
N THR A 53 7.83 -2.78 -6.82
CA THR A 53 7.92 -1.75 -5.78
C THR A 53 9.38 -1.38 -5.55
N GLU A 54 9.71 -0.10 -5.71
CA GLU A 54 11.03 0.42 -5.38
C GLU A 54 11.17 0.62 -3.87
N LEU A 55 12.18 -0.01 -3.26
CA LEU A 55 12.55 0.19 -1.85
C LEU A 55 13.67 1.23 -1.76
N LEU A 56 13.49 2.24 -0.92
CA LEU A 56 14.35 3.43 -0.87
C LEU A 56 14.76 3.74 0.57
N ASP A 57 16.02 4.08 0.79
CA ASP A 57 16.55 4.73 2.00
C ASP A 57 17.04 6.13 1.64
N GLY A 58 16.22 7.14 1.92
CA GLY A 58 16.45 8.49 1.41
C GLY A 58 16.46 8.53 -0.12
N ASP A 59 17.62 8.81 -0.71
CA ASP A 59 17.87 8.89 -2.16
C ASP A 59 18.44 7.60 -2.77
N LYS A 60 18.69 6.57 -1.95
CA LYS A 60 19.32 5.33 -2.40
C LYS A 60 18.29 4.21 -2.55
N THR A 61 18.34 3.49 -3.67
CA THR A 61 17.64 2.22 -3.81
C THR A 61 18.29 1.18 -2.92
N LEU A 62 17.46 0.46 -2.16
CA LEU A 62 17.89 -0.68 -1.35
C LEU A 62 17.76 -1.95 -2.17
N ASP A 63 18.84 -2.71 -2.27
CA ASP A 63 18.85 -4.08 -2.82
C ASP A 63 18.77 -5.09 -1.67
N ILE A 64 17.66 -5.05 -0.94
CA ILE A 64 17.37 -5.95 0.18
C ILE A 64 15.96 -6.52 0.04
N ALA A 65 15.73 -7.68 0.62
CA ALA A 65 14.42 -8.30 0.58
C ALA A 65 13.41 -7.49 1.42
N PRO A 66 12.13 -7.35 0.99
CA PRO A 66 11.16 -6.52 1.68
C PRO A 66 10.88 -6.92 3.13
N ASP A 67 10.98 -8.21 3.44
CA ASP A 67 10.87 -8.79 4.78
C ASP A 67 12.02 -8.38 5.70
N GLU A 68 13.21 -8.14 5.16
CA GLU A 68 14.34 -7.57 5.91
C GLU A 68 14.14 -6.06 6.12
N ALA A 69 13.67 -5.36 5.09
CA ALA A 69 13.51 -3.90 5.06
C ALA A 69 12.38 -3.39 5.97
N VAL A 70 11.26 -4.12 6.04
CA VAL A 70 10.02 -3.67 6.67
C VAL A 70 9.84 -4.35 8.03
N GLN A 71 10.59 -3.88 9.01
CA GLN A 71 10.50 -4.36 10.40
C GLN A 71 9.43 -3.61 11.21
N PRO A 72 8.75 -4.28 12.16
CA PRO A 72 7.89 -3.60 13.13
C PRO A 72 8.61 -2.44 13.83
N GLY A 73 7.95 -1.29 13.93
CA GLY A 73 8.49 -0.07 14.51
C GLY A 73 9.21 0.86 13.53
N ALA A 74 9.62 0.38 12.35
CA ALA A 74 10.21 1.21 11.30
C ALA A 74 9.21 2.28 10.85
N THR A 75 9.71 3.49 10.58
CA THR A 75 8.88 4.54 9.96
C THR A 75 9.07 4.47 8.46
N VAL A 76 7.97 4.53 7.71
CA VAL A 76 7.98 4.44 6.26
C VAL A 76 7.07 5.49 5.62
N GLN A 77 7.43 5.92 4.41
CA GLN A 77 6.53 6.63 3.50
C GLN A 77 6.18 5.73 2.33
N VAL A 78 4.88 5.51 2.12
CA VAL A 78 4.34 4.72 1.02
C VAL A 78 3.80 5.67 -0.03
N VAL A 79 4.28 5.54 -1.27
CA VAL A 79 3.69 6.18 -2.44
C VAL A 79 3.09 5.10 -3.33
N GLY A 80 1.81 5.21 -3.67
CA GLY A 80 1.15 4.17 -4.44
C GLY A 80 -0.31 4.46 -4.76
N LEU A 81 -1.07 3.39 -4.91
CA LEU A 81 -2.45 3.41 -5.34
C LEU A 81 -3.36 2.83 -4.23
N LEU A 82 -4.21 3.68 -3.65
CA LEU A 82 -5.20 3.33 -2.64
C LEU A 82 -6.45 2.72 -3.27
N ASN A 83 -6.72 1.48 -2.87
CA ASN A 83 -8.05 0.90 -2.94
C ASN A 83 -8.85 1.30 -1.68
N LYS A 84 -9.80 2.23 -1.84
CA LYS A 84 -10.62 2.74 -0.73
C LYS A 84 -11.56 1.69 -0.13
N ARG A 85 -12.00 0.71 -0.93
CA ARG A 85 -12.93 -0.34 -0.48
C ARG A 85 -12.22 -1.34 0.42
N LEU A 86 -10.99 -1.73 0.06
CA LEU A 86 -10.20 -2.71 0.81
C LEU A 86 -9.29 -2.06 1.87
N ASN A 87 -9.17 -0.73 1.86
CA ASN A 87 -8.22 0.02 2.69
C ASN A 87 -6.77 -0.49 2.53
N VAL A 88 -6.39 -0.76 1.27
CA VAL A 88 -5.08 -1.28 0.88
C VAL A 88 -4.41 -0.30 -0.07
N ILE A 89 -3.14 0.02 0.20
CA ILE A 89 -2.26 0.72 -0.71
C ILE A 89 -1.45 -0.30 -1.47
N LYS A 90 -1.59 -0.35 -2.79
CA LYS A 90 -0.63 -1.01 -3.66
C LYS A 90 0.57 -0.07 -3.82
N ALA A 91 1.69 -0.41 -3.20
CA ALA A 91 2.87 0.43 -3.21
C ALA A 91 3.52 0.46 -4.59
N VAL A 92 4.03 1.62 -4.96
CA VAL A 92 4.93 1.82 -6.12
C VAL A 92 6.33 2.16 -5.61
N ARG A 93 6.41 2.99 -4.57
CA ARG A 93 7.65 3.29 -3.85
C ARG A 93 7.44 3.18 -2.35
N LEU A 94 8.42 2.62 -1.66
CA LEU A 94 8.49 2.56 -0.21
C LEU A 94 9.79 3.20 0.27
N TYR A 95 9.67 4.33 0.96
CA TYR A 95 10.81 4.95 1.63
C TYR A 95 10.86 4.47 3.08
N ILE A 96 12.03 4.03 3.52
CA ILE A 96 12.28 3.52 4.86
C ILE A 96 13.22 4.50 5.57
N PHE A 97 12.80 4.99 6.74
CA PHE A 97 13.59 5.91 7.54
C PHE A 97 14.39 5.13 8.60
N HIS A 98 15.70 4.98 8.40
CA HIS A 98 16.60 4.25 9.31
C HIS A 98 17.04 5.05 10.54
N LYS A 99 16.95 6.38 10.49
CA LYS A 99 17.19 7.25 11.66
C LYS A 99 15.88 7.48 12.40
N GLU A 100 15.97 7.83 13.68
CA GLU A 100 14.83 8.25 14.49
C GLU A 100 14.10 9.39 13.78
N PHE A 101 13.01 9.06 13.08
CA PHE A 101 12.16 10.00 12.39
C PHE A 101 10.92 10.24 13.25
N ASP A 102 10.79 11.47 13.74
CA ASP A 102 9.61 11.87 14.47
C ASP A 102 8.47 12.20 13.49
N ILE A 103 7.59 11.22 13.30
CA ILE A 103 6.37 11.36 12.50
C ILE A 103 5.39 12.40 13.06
N SER A 104 5.59 12.86 14.30
CA SER A 104 4.78 13.89 14.95
C SER A 104 5.29 15.32 14.72
N TYR A 105 6.32 15.52 13.89
CA TYR A 105 6.79 16.86 13.52
C TYR A 105 5.65 17.68 12.91
N LEU A 106 5.19 18.68 13.67
CA LEU A 106 4.05 19.53 13.31
C LEU A 106 4.42 20.72 12.42
N GLY A 107 5.70 20.91 12.07
CA GLY A 107 6.15 22.06 11.29
C GLY A 107 5.73 23.37 11.95
N ILE A 108 6.55 23.90 12.86
CA ILE A 108 6.33 25.26 13.35
C ILE A 108 6.66 26.19 12.17
N ASN A 109 5.63 26.79 11.57
CA ASN A 109 5.78 27.90 10.62
C ASN A 109 6.22 29.17 11.34
#